data_AF-A0A442IFF4-F1
#
_entry.id   AF-A0A442IFF4-F1
#
_cell.length_a   1.000
_cell.length_b   1.000
_cell.length_c   1.000
_cell.angle_alpha   90.00
_cell.angle_beta   90.00
_cell.angle_gamma   90.00
#
_symmetry.space_group_name_H-M   'P 1'
#
loop_
_entity.id
_entity.type
_entity.pdbx_description
1 polymer ?
#
loop_
_entity_poly.entity_id
_entity_poly.type
_entity_poly.pdbx_seq_one_letter_code
_entity_poly.pdbx_strand_id
1 'polypeptide(L)' 'LTILAKRLTFTEGTVGFSGSLVPYLNLTATSTTSSATVTIVVSGEATNPKFNFSSVPALPEDEVLAQL' A
#
# COMPACT_ATOMS: atom_id res chain seq x y z
N LEU A 1 13.44 -5.21 10.14
CA LEU A 1 12.96 -4.64 8.87
C LEU A 1 11.97 -3.53 9.24
N THR A 2 12.42 -2.28 9.24
CA THR A 2 11.59 -1.13 9.62
C THR A 2 11.22 -0.40 8.34
N ILE A 3 10.09 -0.75 7.74
CA ILE A 3 9.50 0.09 6.69
C ILE A 3 8.95 1.33 7.40
N LEU A 4 9.30 2.50 6.86
CA LEU A 4 9.11 3.84 7.39
C LEU A 4 7.81 4.00 8.18
N ALA A 5 7.89 4.67 9.33
CA ALA A 5 6.79 5.04 10.21
C ALA A 5 5.81 6.05 9.58
N LYS A 6 5.33 5.76 8.36
CA LYS A 6 4.32 6.52 7.64
C LYS A 6 2.98 5.81 7.80
N ARG A 7 1.98 6.56 8.26
CA ARG A 7 0.63 6.05 8.50
C ARG A 7 -0.12 5.98 7.18
N LEU A 8 -0.34 4.78 6.67
CA LEU A 8 -1.20 4.59 5.50
C LEU A 8 -2.66 4.67 5.93
N THR A 9 -3.44 5.47 5.19
CA THR A 9 -4.91 5.46 5.29
C THR A 9 -5.43 4.78 4.04
N PHE A 10 -6.06 3.62 4.22
CA PHE A 10 -6.63 2.86 3.11
C PHE A 10 -7.94 3.49 2.66
N THR A 11 -8.06 3.73 1.36
CA THR A 11 -9.27 4.30 0.74
C THR A 11 -10.28 3.22 0.41
N GLU A 12 -9.83 2.01 0.11
CA GLU A 12 -10.67 0.85 -0.19
C GLU A 12 -9.91 -0.45 0.08
N GLY A 13 -10.63 -1.56 0.17
CA GLY A 13 -10.02 -2.87 0.21
C GLY A 13 -10.94 -3.99 0.65
N THR A 14 -10.45 -5.22 0.51
CA THR A 14 -11.11 -6.43 0.99
C THR A 14 -10.20 -7.18 1.96
N VAL A 15 -10.84 -7.81 2.94
CA VAL A 15 -10.20 -8.69 3.92
C VAL A 15 -11.00 -9.98 3.93
N GLY A 16 -10.34 -11.09 3.56
CA GLY A 16 -10.98 -12.39 3.42
C GLY A 16 -10.39 -13.43 4.36
N PHE A 17 -11.24 -14.20 5.00
CA PHE A 17 -10.85 -15.36 5.81
C PHE A 17 -11.26 -16.64 5.06
N SER A 18 -10.32 -17.58 4.88
CA SER A 18 -10.56 -18.86 4.21
C SER A 18 -10.16 -20.01 5.13
N GLY A 19 -10.88 -20.18 6.24
CA GLY A 19 -10.66 -21.24 7.23
C GLY A 19 -9.47 -21.01 8.18
N SER A 20 -8.56 -20.09 7.88
CA SER A 20 -7.50 -19.61 8.76
C SER A 20 -7.89 -18.31 9.47
N LEU A 21 -7.29 -18.05 10.63
CA LEU A 21 -7.36 -16.75 11.32
C LEU A 21 -6.40 -15.70 10.71
N VAL A 22 -5.51 -16.12 9.82
CA VAL A 22 -4.70 -15.21 9.00
C VAL A 22 -5.51 -14.84 7.76
N PRO A 23 -5.99 -13.59 7.63
CA PRO A 23 -6.74 -13.20 6.45
C PRO A 23 -5.82 -12.91 5.27
N TYR A 24 -6.39 -13.03 4.07
CA TYR A 24 -5.83 -12.47 2.86
C TYR A 24 -6.27 -11.01 2.71
N LEU A 25 -5.30 -10.13 2.46
CA LEU A 25 -5.49 -8.70 2.29
C LEU A 25 -5.48 -8.34 0.80
N ASN A 26 -6.32 -7.38 0.43
CA ASN A 26 -6.19 -6.62 -0.80
C ASN A 26 -6.67 -5.19 -0.52
N LEU A 27 -5.74 -4.33 -0.11
CA LEU A 27 -6.00 -2.98 0.39
C LEU A 27 -5.32 -1.95 -0.49
N THR A 28 -6.04 -0.89 -0.84
CA THR A 28 -5.52 0.23 -1.61
C THR A 28 -5.47 1.47 -0.72
N ALA A 29 -4.31 2.12 -0.68
CA ALA A 29 -4.14 3.45 -0.12
C ALA A 29 -3.70 4.40 -1.23
N THR A 30 -4.18 5.64 -1.17
CA THR A 30 -3.82 6.69 -2.13
C THR A 30 -3.39 7.93 -1.36
N SER A 31 -2.30 8.55 -1.79
CA SER A 31 -1.82 9.84 -1.28
C SER A 31 -1.67 10.80 -2.45
N THR A 32 -2.29 11.97 -2.36
CA THR A 32 -2.21 13.00 -3.41
C THR A 32 -1.43 14.20 -2.89
N THR A 33 -0.42 14.60 -3.64
CA THR A 33 0.38 15.80 -3.41
C THR A 33 0.17 16.80 -4.55
N SER A 34 0.78 17.98 -4.46
CA SER A 34 0.72 18.96 -5.56
C SER A 34 1.38 18.47 -6.85
N SER A 35 2.29 17.51 -6.78
CA SER A 35 3.08 17.02 -7.92
C SER A 35 2.67 15.65 -8.45
N ALA A 36 2.12 14.77 -7.60
CA ALA A 36 1.75 13.42 -8.00
C ALA A 36 0.68 12.79 -7.09
N THR A 37 -0.05 11.83 -7.64
CA THR A 37 -0.88 10.88 -6.90
C THR A 37 -0.12 9.57 -6.78
N VAL A 38 0.12 9.11 -5.57
CA VAL A 38 0.77 7.84 -5.24
C VAL A 38 -0.29 6.83 -4.80
N THR A 39 -0.21 5.62 -5.35
CA THR A 39 -1.06 4.49 -4.99
C THR A 39 -0.22 3.37 -4.40
N ILE A 40 -0.68 2.80 -3.30
CA ILE A 40 -0.06 1.69 -2.60
C ILE A 40 -1.08 0.56 -2.53
N VAL A 41 -0.73 -0.60 -3.08
CA VAL A 41 -1.52 -1.82 -2.96
C VAL A 41 -0.81 -2.76 -2.00
N VAL A 42 -1.53 -3.16 -0.95
CA VAL A 42 -1.10 -4.14 0.04
C VAL A 42 -1.88 -5.42 -0.18
N SER A 43 -1.20 -6.50 -0.57
CA SER A 43 -1.83 -7.77 -0.91
C SER A 43 -1.14 -8.97 -0.28
N GLY A 44 -1.83 -10.11 -0.16
CA GLY A 44 -1.26 -11.33 0.40
C GLY A 44 -1.74 -11.63 1.82
N GLU A 45 -1.16 -12.64 2.46
CA GLU A 45 -1.48 -12.97 3.85
C GLU A 45 -1.10 -11.84 4.80
N ALA A 46 -1.92 -11.57 5.82
CA ALA A 46 -1.64 -10.50 6.78
C ALA A 46 -0.32 -10.68 7.54
N THR A 47 0.19 -11.91 7.65
CA THR A 47 1.50 -12.24 8.24
C THR A 47 2.67 -12.08 7.27
N ASN A 48 2.40 -12.01 5.96
CA ASN A 48 3.42 -11.82 4.92
C ASN A 48 2.88 -10.96 3.76
N PRO A 49 2.57 -9.68 4.02
CA PRO A 49 2.00 -8.81 3.00
C PRO A 49 3.06 -8.42 1.96
N LYS A 50 2.60 -8.24 0.73
CA LYS A 50 3.35 -7.67 -0.38
C LYS A 50 2.86 -6.25 -0.64
N PHE A 51 3.81 -5.37 -0.89
CA PHE A 51 3.55 -3.96 -1.18
C PHE A 51 3.90 -3.68 -2.64
N ASN A 52 2.99 -3.00 -3.34
CA ASN A 52 3.23 -2.50 -4.69
C ASN A 52 2.95 -1.01 -4.72
N PHE A 53 3.92 -0.23 -5.19
CA PHE A 53 3.86 1.23 -5.24
C PHE A 53 3.76 1.69 -6.69
N SER A 54 2.91 2.68 -6.95
CA SER A 54 2.82 3.33 -8.24
C SER A 54 2.46 4.80 -8.08
N SER A 55 2.71 5.60 -9.12
CA SER A 55 2.33 7.02 -9.10
C SER A 55 1.88 7.51 -10.47
N VAL A 56 1.10 8.59 -10.45
CA VAL A 56 0.72 9.37 -11.61
C VAL A 56 0.99 10.85 -11.34
N PRO A 57 1.89 11.51 -12.09
CA PRO A 57 2.77 10.96 -13.13
C PRO A 57 3.72 9.86 -12.61
N ALA A 58 4.25 9.03 -13.51
CA ALA A 58 5.19 7.96 -13.14
C ALA A 58 6.48 8.59 -12.60
N LEU A 59 6.82 8.25 -11.36
CA LEU A 59 8.03 8.68 -10.68
C LEU A 59 8.98 7.49 -10.46
N PRO A 60 10.29 7.75 -10.27
CA PRO A 60 11.22 6.77 -9.71
C PRO A 60 10.74 6.23 -8.36
N GLU A 61 11.06 4.98 -8.04
CA GLU A 61 10.58 4.29 -6.84
C GLU A 61 10.96 5.01 -5.54
N ASP A 62 12.18 5.54 -5.46
CA ASP A 62 12.67 6.34 -4.35
C ASP A 62 11.88 7.64 -4.16
N GLU A 63 11.48 8.30 -5.25
CA GLU A 63 10.61 9.47 -5.19
C GLU A 63 9.20 9.12 -4.74
N VAL A 64 8.64 8.00 -5.22
CA VAL A 64 7.32 7.52 -4.78
C VAL A 64 7.31 7.31 -3.26
N LEU A 65 8.36 6.70 -2.71
CA LEU A 65 8.51 6.48 -1.27
C LEU A 65 8.71 7.78 -0.48
N ALA A 66 9.37 8.77 -1.07
CA ALA A 66 9.57 10.09 -0.46
C ALA A 66 8.24 10.83 -0.25
N GLN A 67 7.28 10.67 -1.16
CA GLN A 67 5.96 11.34 -1.13
C GLN A 67 4.97 10.77 -0.09
N LEU A 68 5.29 9.63 0.54
CA LEU A 68 4.40 8.94 1.49
C LEU A 68 4.23 9.62 2.87
#